data_AF-A0A8H6GC82-F1
#
_entry.id   AF-A0A8H6GC82-F1
#
_cell.length_a   1.000
_cell.length_b   1.000
_cell.length_c   1.000
_cell.angle_alpha   90.00
_cell.angle_beta   90.00
_cell.angle_gamma   90.00
#
_symmetry.space_group_name_H-M   'P 1'
#
loop_
_entity.id
_entity.type
_entity.pdbx_description
1 polymer ?
#
loop_
_entity_poly.entity_id
_entity_poly.type
_entity_poly.pdbx_seq_one_letter_code
_entity_poly.pdbx_strand_id
1 'polypeptide(L)'
;MSDPNTEARTLLALQALQNNSKLSIRRAAKLYKISEHRLRRRQNGIQSRRDWIPKSRRLSDLEEKIIVQFILDLDSRGFPPRLRGVEEMANRLLADRDASPVGKRWTSNFVKRHKELKTRFFRRYDYQRAKCEDPTVIRNWFRLVENIITKYGIDLADIYNFDETGFIMGFIASGMVVTGTERRGRPKSVQPGNREWITVIQAINAEGWAIPPFIIGAGQYHLANWYRESNLPGDWAIATTQNGWTDNEIGLEWLKHFDRCTANRSTGRYRLLILDGHESHHSIDFERYCKEKEIITLCMPPHSSHLLQPLDVGYFSLLKKAYDRVLSGFSRRVSGHYDRKKYQGDF
;
A
#
# COMPACT_ATOMS: atom_id res chain seq x y z
N MET A 1 -28.43 -10.06 -35.99
CA MET A 1 -28.63 -8.84 -35.18
C MET A 1 -30.13 -8.64 -35.01
N SER A 2 -30.66 -8.44 -33.79
CA SER A 2 -32.11 -8.15 -33.64
C SER A 2 -32.39 -6.70 -34.00
N ASP A 3 -33.39 -6.45 -34.83
CA ASP A 3 -33.86 -5.09 -35.15
C ASP A 3 -34.18 -4.32 -33.84
N PRO A 4 -33.58 -3.12 -33.59
CA PRO A 4 -33.89 -2.28 -32.43
C PRO A 4 -35.39 -2.05 -32.22
N ASN A 5 -36.17 -2.03 -33.30
CA ASN A 5 -37.62 -1.86 -33.29
C ASN A 5 -38.35 -3.05 -32.62
N THR A 6 -37.73 -4.24 -32.61
CA THR A 6 -38.35 -5.46 -32.08
C THR A 6 -38.41 -5.47 -30.54
N GLU A 7 -37.39 -4.93 -29.86
CA GLU A 7 -37.35 -4.95 -28.39
C GLU A 7 -38.31 -3.90 -27.80
N ALA A 8 -38.37 -2.70 -28.41
CA ALA A 8 -39.34 -1.67 -28.05
C ALA A 8 -40.79 -2.18 -28.18
N ARG A 9 -41.11 -2.86 -29.30
CA ARG A 9 -42.42 -3.52 -29.48
C ARG A 9 -42.69 -4.61 -28.45
N THR A 10 -41.65 -5.28 -27.96
CA THR A 10 -41.78 -6.31 -26.93
C THR A 10 -42.11 -5.72 -25.57
N LEU A 11 -41.50 -4.58 -25.20
CA LEU A 11 -41.83 -3.85 -23.97
C LEU A 11 -43.26 -3.28 -24.02
N LEU A 12 -43.66 -2.68 -25.16
CA LEU A 12 -45.03 -2.20 -25.36
C LEU A 12 -46.07 -3.33 -25.27
N ALA A 13 -45.76 -4.52 -25.81
CA ALA A 13 -46.62 -5.69 -25.71
C ALA A 13 -46.75 -6.21 -24.26
N LEU A 14 -45.69 -6.16 -23.46
CA LEU A 14 -45.72 -6.51 -22.04
C LEU A 14 -46.59 -5.52 -21.24
N GLN A 15 -46.44 -4.23 -21.52
CA GLN A 15 -47.25 -3.19 -20.87
C GLN A 15 -48.74 -3.34 -21.22
N ALA A 16 -49.06 -3.68 -22.47
CA ALA A 16 -50.43 -3.97 -22.90
C ALA A 16 -51.04 -5.21 -22.22
N LEU A 17 -50.23 -6.25 -21.96
CA LEU A 17 -50.66 -7.43 -21.20
C LEU A 17 -50.90 -7.12 -19.71
N GLN A 18 -50.11 -6.22 -19.12
CA GLN A 18 -50.32 -5.76 -17.74
C GLN A 18 -51.58 -4.90 -17.61
N ASN A 19 -51.84 -4.03 -18.59
CA ASN A 19 -52.96 -3.09 -18.54
C ASN A 19 -54.31 -3.73 -18.95
N ASN A 20 -54.31 -4.92 -19.56
CA ASN A 20 -55.53 -5.57 -20.02
C ASN A 20 -55.52 -7.07 -19.69
N SER A 21 -56.22 -7.44 -18.63
CA SER A 21 -56.35 -8.81 -18.13
C SER A 21 -57.06 -9.78 -19.09
N LYS A 22 -57.78 -9.28 -20.11
CA LYS A 22 -58.43 -10.10 -21.15
C LYS A 22 -57.55 -10.31 -22.39
N LEU A 23 -56.38 -9.67 -22.47
CA LEU A 23 -55.47 -9.79 -23.60
C LEU A 23 -54.60 -11.04 -23.45
N SER A 24 -54.74 -11.99 -24.37
CA SER A 24 -53.88 -13.19 -24.38
C SER A 24 -52.51 -12.90 -25.01
N ILE A 25 -51.48 -13.62 -24.56
CA ILE A 25 -50.10 -13.50 -25.07
C ILE A 25 -50.06 -13.68 -26.59
N ARG A 26 -50.80 -14.66 -27.12
CA ARG A 26 -50.90 -14.91 -28.56
C ARG A 26 -51.49 -13.72 -29.33
N ARG A 27 -52.52 -13.07 -28.76
CA ARG A 27 -53.16 -11.89 -29.38
C ARG A 27 -52.25 -10.66 -29.30
N ALA A 28 -51.59 -10.44 -28.18
CA ALA A 28 -50.58 -9.39 -28.02
C ALA A 28 -49.40 -9.59 -29.00
N ALA A 29 -48.87 -10.81 -29.13
CA ALA A 29 -47.80 -11.11 -30.07
C ALA A 29 -48.18 -10.77 -31.52
N LYS A 30 -49.41 -11.08 -31.93
CA LYS A 30 -49.94 -10.74 -33.26
C LYS A 30 -50.11 -9.22 -33.46
N LEU A 31 -50.65 -8.51 -32.46
CA LEU A 31 -50.86 -7.05 -32.48
C LEU A 31 -49.55 -6.28 -32.63
N TYR A 32 -48.53 -6.66 -31.85
CA TYR A 32 -47.24 -5.98 -31.82
C TYR A 32 -46.23 -6.56 -32.83
N LYS A 33 -46.65 -7.50 -33.68
CA LYS A 33 -45.83 -8.16 -34.72
C LYS A 33 -44.53 -8.73 -34.17
N ILE A 34 -44.60 -9.44 -33.05
CA ILE A 34 -43.48 -10.13 -32.40
C ILE A 34 -43.79 -11.62 -32.22
N SER A 35 -42.77 -12.46 -32.05
CA SER A 35 -43.00 -13.88 -31.81
C SER A 35 -43.57 -14.13 -30.42
N GLU A 36 -44.57 -15.02 -30.34
CA GLU A 36 -45.20 -15.42 -29.07
C GLU A 36 -44.14 -15.95 -28.08
N HIS A 37 -43.19 -16.75 -28.57
CA HIS A 37 -42.07 -17.26 -27.78
C HIS A 37 -41.20 -16.15 -27.17
N ARG A 38 -40.90 -15.06 -27.91
CA ARG A 38 -40.12 -13.93 -27.38
C ARG A 38 -40.88 -13.22 -26.26
N LEU A 39 -42.17 -12.94 -26.49
CA LEU A 39 -43.02 -12.25 -25.51
C LEU A 39 -43.15 -13.09 -24.22
N ARG A 40 -43.35 -14.41 -24.35
CA ARG A 40 -43.43 -15.34 -23.22
C ARG A 40 -42.12 -15.41 -22.42
N ARG A 41 -40.97 -15.43 -23.10
CA ARG A 41 -39.65 -15.39 -22.42
C ARG A 41 -39.45 -14.10 -21.63
N ARG A 42 -39.88 -12.95 -22.18
CA ARG A 42 -39.78 -11.65 -21.50
C ARG A 42 -40.73 -11.53 -20.31
N GLN A 43 -41.94 -12.07 -20.43
CA GLN A 43 -42.89 -12.16 -19.34
C GLN A 43 -42.35 -13.02 -18.17
N ASN A 44 -41.58 -14.07 -18.49
CA ASN A 44 -40.88 -14.91 -17.51
C ASN A 44 -39.55 -14.30 -17.01
N GLY A 45 -39.32 -13.00 -17.21
CA GLY A 45 -38.14 -12.29 -16.68
C GLY A 45 -36.83 -12.54 -17.44
N ILE A 46 -36.84 -13.24 -18.58
CA ILE A 46 -35.62 -13.49 -19.35
C ILE A 46 -35.28 -12.27 -20.20
N GLN A 47 -34.17 -11.59 -19.88
CA GLN A 47 -33.68 -10.41 -20.60
C GLN A 47 -33.28 -10.69 -22.06
N SER A 48 -33.19 -9.62 -22.85
CA SER A 48 -32.70 -9.68 -24.22
C SER A 48 -31.22 -10.05 -24.25
N ARG A 49 -30.75 -10.69 -25.32
CA ARG A 49 -29.31 -10.93 -25.50
C ARG A 49 -28.49 -9.63 -25.60
N ARG A 50 -29.12 -8.50 -25.95
CA ARG A 50 -28.47 -7.18 -25.98
C ARG A 50 -28.29 -6.62 -24.59
N ASP A 51 -29.27 -6.84 -23.71
CA ASP A 51 -29.28 -6.34 -22.33
C ASP A 51 -28.72 -7.38 -21.34
N TRP A 52 -28.46 -8.59 -21.82
CA TRP A 52 -27.86 -9.67 -21.04
C TRP A 52 -26.41 -9.34 -20.77
N ILE A 53 -26.13 -8.98 -19.52
CA ILE A 53 -24.77 -8.86 -19.00
C ILE A 53 -24.22 -10.29 -18.89
N PRO A 54 -23.14 -10.64 -19.62
CA PRO A 54 -22.55 -11.95 -19.50
C PRO A 54 -22.11 -12.21 -18.07
N LYS A 55 -22.22 -13.45 -17.57
CA LYS A 55 -21.65 -13.83 -16.25
C LYS A 55 -20.15 -13.49 -16.11
N SER A 56 -19.45 -13.25 -17.23
CA SER A 56 -18.06 -12.78 -17.27
C SER A 56 -17.88 -11.27 -16.96
N ARG A 57 -18.95 -10.47 -16.95
CA ARG A 57 -19.00 -9.07 -16.52
C ARG A 57 -19.84 -8.96 -15.25
N ARG A 58 -19.27 -9.33 -14.11
CA ARG A 58 -19.96 -9.19 -12.81
C ARG A 58 -20.11 -7.74 -12.35
N LEU A 59 -19.24 -6.87 -12.83
CA LEU A 59 -19.29 -5.44 -12.57
C LEU A 59 -20.03 -4.73 -13.71
N SER A 60 -20.75 -3.68 -13.35
CA SER A 60 -21.37 -2.72 -14.25
C SER A 60 -20.32 -1.89 -14.98
N ASP A 61 -20.71 -1.23 -16.07
CA ASP A 61 -19.80 -0.37 -16.84
C ASP A 61 -19.25 0.78 -15.98
N LEU A 62 -20.02 1.29 -15.01
CA LEU A 62 -19.57 2.33 -14.08
C LEU A 62 -18.51 1.79 -13.11
N GLU A 63 -18.76 0.63 -12.51
CA GLU A 63 -17.79 -0.02 -11.60
C GLU A 63 -16.49 -0.37 -12.35
N GLU A 64 -16.58 -0.88 -13.58
CA GLU A 64 -15.39 -1.14 -14.40
C GLU A 64 -14.64 0.16 -14.71
N LYS A 65 -15.34 1.25 -15.03
CA LYS A 65 -14.73 2.57 -15.26
C LYS A 65 -14.01 3.10 -14.01
N ILE A 66 -14.58 2.89 -12.83
CA ILE A 66 -13.94 3.26 -11.55
C ILE A 66 -12.62 2.49 -11.37
N ILE A 67 -12.61 1.18 -11.63
CA ILE A 67 -11.41 0.36 -11.55
C ILE A 67 -10.35 0.82 -12.57
N VAL A 68 -10.74 1.09 -13.82
CA VAL A 68 -9.81 1.60 -14.84
C VAL A 68 -9.18 2.92 -14.39
N GLN A 69 -9.99 3.88 -13.93
CA GLN A 69 -9.47 5.18 -13.49
C GLN A 69 -8.50 5.05 -12.32
N PHE A 70 -8.78 4.15 -11.38
CA PHE A 70 -7.92 3.90 -10.24
C PHE A 70 -6.59 3.23 -10.65
N ILE A 71 -6.62 2.29 -11.60
CA ILE A 71 -5.39 1.67 -12.14
C ILE A 71 -4.51 2.74 -12.81
N LEU A 72 -5.10 3.63 -13.61
CA LEU A 72 -4.37 4.68 -14.31
C LEU A 72 -3.79 5.72 -13.34
N ASP A 73 -4.54 6.06 -12.29
CA ASP A 73 -4.06 6.95 -11.23
C ASP A 73 -2.87 6.35 -10.49
N LEU A 74 -2.97 5.08 -10.08
CA LEU A 74 -1.88 4.34 -9.45
C LEU A 74 -0.64 4.24 -10.36
N ASP A 75 -0.81 3.89 -11.63
CA ASP A 75 0.28 3.81 -12.61
C ASP A 75 0.97 5.18 -12.78
N SER A 76 0.19 6.28 -12.82
CA SER A 76 0.72 7.63 -12.92
C SER A 76 1.54 8.07 -11.69
N ARG A 77 1.29 7.46 -10.53
CA ARG A 77 2.05 7.65 -9.28
C ARG A 77 3.22 6.66 -9.13
N GLY A 78 3.45 5.81 -10.13
CA GLY A 78 4.52 4.81 -10.14
C GLY A 78 4.16 3.49 -9.45
N PHE A 79 2.87 3.24 -9.15
CA PHE A 79 2.39 2.06 -8.43
C PHE A 79 1.46 1.17 -9.29
N PRO A 80 1.87 0.68 -10.48
CA PRO A 80 0.98 -0.15 -11.29
C PRO A 80 0.51 -1.39 -10.50
N PRO A 81 -0.80 -1.60 -10.32
CA PRO A 81 -1.30 -2.69 -9.48
C PRO A 81 -1.06 -4.06 -10.14
N ARG A 82 -0.75 -5.06 -9.32
CA ARG A 82 -0.68 -6.46 -9.77
C ARG A 82 -2.09 -6.96 -10.14
N LEU A 83 -2.16 -8.02 -10.94
CA LEU A 83 -3.45 -8.66 -11.29
C LEU A 83 -4.27 -9.04 -10.04
N ARG A 84 -3.60 -9.48 -8.97
CA ARG A 84 -4.24 -9.76 -7.68
C ARG A 84 -4.85 -8.50 -7.05
N GLY A 85 -4.15 -7.36 -7.07
CA GLY A 85 -4.70 -6.10 -6.58
C GLY A 85 -5.93 -5.66 -7.36
N VAL A 86 -5.93 -5.80 -8.68
CA VAL A 86 -7.12 -5.51 -9.51
C VAL A 86 -8.29 -6.45 -9.20
N GLU A 87 -8.01 -7.72 -8.89
CA GLU A 87 -9.02 -8.68 -8.43
C GLU A 87 -9.61 -8.28 -7.08
N GLU A 88 -8.76 -7.90 -6.12
CA GLU A 88 -9.16 -7.47 -4.79
C GLU A 88 -10.02 -6.19 -4.85
N MET A 89 -9.68 -5.24 -5.72
CA MET A 89 -10.51 -4.05 -5.95
C MET A 89 -11.90 -4.40 -6.45
N ALA A 90 -11.99 -5.31 -7.42
CA ALA A 90 -13.27 -5.77 -7.96
C ALA A 90 -14.10 -6.52 -6.91
N ASN A 91 -13.46 -7.37 -6.11
CA ASN A 91 -14.12 -8.13 -5.06
C ASN A 91 -14.63 -7.25 -3.92
N ARG A 92 -13.97 -6.13 -3.62
CA ARG A 92 -14.47 -5.15 -2.65
C ARG A 92 -15.75 -4.46 -3.12
N LEU A 93 -15.78 -3.96 -4.35
CA LEU A 93 -16.99 -3.35 -4.91
C LEU A 93 -18.17 -4.34 -4.93
N LEU A 94 -17.89 -5.63 -5.14
CA LEU A 94 -18.89 -6.68 -5.06
C LEU A 94 -19.34 -6.93 -3.61
N ALA A 95 -18.40 -6.97 -2.66
CA ALA A 95 -18.71 -7.15 -1.24
C ALA A 95 -19.58 -6.00 -0.68
N ASP A 96 -19.35 -4.75 -1.10
CA ASP A 96 -20.13 -3.58 -0.68
C ASP A 96 -21.64 -3.69 -1.03
N ARG A 97 -22.00 -4.56 -1.99
CA ARG A 97 -23.39 -4.86 -2.37
C ARG A 97 -23.78 -6.33 -2.18
N ASP A 98 -23.06 -7.03 -1.30
CA ASP A 98 -23.29 -8.45 -0.95
C ASP A 98 -23.30 -9.40 -2.16
N ALA A 99 -22.44 -9.11 -3.15
CA ALA A 99 -22.29 -9.90 -4.36
C ALA A 99 -21.09 -10.85 -4.27
N SER A 100 -21.21 -12.02 -4.90
CA SER A 100 -20.15 -13.02 -4.88
C SER A 100 -18.87 -12.57 -5.61
N PRO A 101 -17.67 -13.04 -5.19
CA PRO A 101 -16.37 -12.67 -5.78
C PRO A 101 -16.20 -13.03 -7.27
N VAL A 102 -15.39 -12.27 -8.00
CA VAL A 102 -15.03 -12.54 -9.39
C VAL A 102 -14.32 -13.89 -9.55
N GLY A 103 -14.41 -14.49 -10.75
CA GLY A 103 -13.74 -15.76 -11.03
C GLY A 103 -12.27 -15.57 -11.42
N LYS A 104 -11.46 -16.64 -11.30
CA LYS A 104 -10.00 -16.66 -11.56
C LYS A 104 -9.52 -16.02 -12.87
N ARG A 105 -10.34 -16.02 -13.92
CA ARG A 105 -10.00 -15.46 -15.25
C ARG A 105 -10.51 -14.03 -15.46
N TRP A 106 -11.25 -13.48 -14.50
CA TRP A 106 -11.93 -12.20 -14.64
C TRP A 106 -10.92 -11.07 -14.89
N THR A 107 -9.84 -10.99 -14.10
CA THR A 107 -8.84 -9.92 -14.20
C THR A 107 -8.14 -9.92 -15.55
N SER A 108 -7.68 -11.08 -16.03
CA SER A 108 -7.06 -11.18 -17.35
C SER A 108 -8.02 -10.79 -18.48
N ASN A 109 -9.31 -11.12 -18.34
CA ASN A 109 -10.34 -10.71 -19.28
C ASN A 109 -10.70 -9.23 -19.14
N PHE A 110 -10.52 -8.63 -17.96
CA PHE A 110 -10.73 -7.20 -17.68
C PHE A 110 -9.67 -6.36 -18.38
N VAL A 111 -8.40 -6.72 -18.21
CA VAL A 111 -7.32 -6.02 -18.91
C VAL A 111 -7.46 -6.18 -20.44
N LYS A 112 -7.86 -7.36 -20.94
CA LYS A 112 -8.03 -7.57 -22.39
C LYS A 112 -9.16 -6.75 -23.02
N ARG A 113 -10.21 -6.40 -22.27
CA ARG A 113 -11.38 -5.68 -22.82
C ARG A 113 -11.24 -4.15 -22.79
N HIS A 114 -10.38 -3.63 -21.93
CA HIS A 114 -10.10 -2.18 -21.79
C HIS A 114 -8.81 -1.83 -22.54
N LYS A 115 -8.91 -1.07 -23.65
CA LYS A 115 -7.78 -0.82 -24.56
C LYS A 115 -6.71 0.06 -23.95
N GLU A 116 -7.08 0.88 -22.97
CA GLU A 116 -6.20 1.71 -22.17
C GLU A 116 -5.31 0.90 -21.20
N LEU A 117 -5.62 -0.38 -20.95
CA LEU A 117 -4.85 -1.23 -20.04
C LEU A 117 -4.02 -2.28 -20.78
N LYS A 118 -2.82 -2.56 -20.28
CA LYS A 118 -1.97 -3.63 -20.82
C LYS A 118 -1.18 -4.30 -19.71
N THR A 119 -1.24 -5.63 -19.64
CA THR A 119 -0.36 -6.39 -18.75
C THR A 119 1.07 -6.33 -19.29
N ARG A 120 2.01 -5.93 -18.44
CA ARG A 120 3.45 -5.99 -18.72
C ARG A 120 4.11 -6.85 -17.64
N PHE A 121 5.09 -7.65 -18.03
CA PHE A 121 5.94 -8.33 -17.05
C PHE A 121 6.87 -7.29 -16.42
N PHE A 122 6.79 -7.12 -15.10
CA PHE A 122 7.87 -6.46 -14.39
C PHE A 122 9.02 -7.47 -14.28
N ARG A 123 10.22 -7.09 -14.70
CA ARG A 123 11.42 -7.90 -14.46
C ARG A 123 11.96 -7.51 -13.09
N ARG A 124 12.18 -8.48 -12.21
CA ARG A 124 13.10 -8.28 -11.06
C ARG A 124 14.47 -7.99 -11.67
N TYR A 125 14.91 -6.74 -11.58
CA TYR A 125 16.17 -6.29 -12.13
C TYR A 125 17.30 -6.68 -11.18
N ASP A 126 17.75 -7.93 -11.26
CA ASP A 126 18.81 -8.45 -10.38
C ASP A 126 20.21 -8.38 -11.03
N TYR A 127 20.45 -7.39 -11.90
CA TYR A 127 21.73 -7.31 -12.63
C TYR A 127 22.26 -5.88 -12.68
N GLN A 128 23.03 -5.57 -11.63
CA GLN A 128 23.92 -4.42 -11.45
C GLN A 128 23.28 -3.06 -11.19
N ARG A 129 23.59 -2.54 -9.99
CA ARG A 129 23.46 -1.15 -9.51
C ARG A 129 23.87 -0.06 -10.52
N ALA A 130 24.56 -0.41 -11.60
CA ALA A 130 25.09 0.49 -12.62
C ALA A 130 24.04 1.11 -13.59
N LYS A 131 22.78 0.65 -13.64
CA LYS A 131 21.72 1.29 -14.47
C LYS A 131 20.76 2.20 -13.69
N CYS A 132 20.87 2.26 -12.36
CA CYS A 132 20.05 3.15 -11.53
C CYS A 132 20.44 4.63 -11.69
N GLU A 133 21.58 4.87 -12.33
CA GLU A 133 22.10 6.18 -12.67
C GLU A 133 21.56 6.73 -13.99
N ASP A 134 20.59 6.09 -14.69
CA ASP A 134 20.03 6.72 -15.90
C ASP A 134 19.47 8.09 -15.52
N PRO A 135 20.15 9.19 -15.88
CA PRO A 135 19.78 10.49 -15.40
C PRO A 135 18.41 10.88 -15.95
N THR A 136 17.96 10.25 -17.03
CA THR A 136 16.65 10.47 -17.63
C THR A 136 15.54 9.93 -16.75
N VAL A 137 15.70 8.74 -16.16
CA VAL A 137 14.71 8.16 -15.25
C VAL A 137 14.58 9.02 -14.00
N ILE A 138 15.72 9.40 -13.40
CA ILE A 138 15.75 10.26 -12.21
C ILE A 138 15.17 11.64 -12.51
N ARG A 139 15.57 12.28 -13.63
CA ARG A 139 15.01 13.59 -14.05
C ARG A 139 13.51 13.53 -14.29
N ASN A 140 13.02 12.47 -14.94
CA ASN A 140 11.59 12.31 -15.19
C ASN A 140 10.82 12.12 -13.88
N TRP A 141 11.40 11.43 -12.90
CA TRP A 141 10.82 11.31 -11.58
C TRP A 141 10.76 12.64 -10.84
N PHE A 142 11.84 13.44 -10.83
CA PHE A 142 11.79 14.78 -10.23
C PHE A 142 10.79 15.71 -10.91
N ARG A 143 10.66 15.65 -12.25
CA ARG A 143 9.59 16.35 -12.97
C ARG A 143 8.20 15.90 -12.52
N LEU A 144 8.01 14.60 -12.26
CA LEU A 144 6.76 14.09 -11.72
C LEU A 144 6.48 14.63 -10.31
N VAL A 145 7.49 14.69 -9.44
CA VAL A 145 7.40 15.31 -8.11
C VAL A 145 6.95 16.77 -8.24
N GLU A 146 7.63 17.56 -9.06
CA GLU A 146 7.30 18.98 -9.32
C GLU A 146 5.87 19.16 -9.86
N ASN A 147 5.45 18.29 -10.79
CA ASN A 147 4.10 18.32 -11.35
C ASN A 147 3.04 18.02 -10.29
N ILE A 148 3.27 17.06 -9.39
CA ILE A 148 2.34 16.73 -8.30
C ILE A 148 2.26 17.88 -7.30
N ILE A 149 3.40 18.42 -6.88
CA ILE A 149 3.47 19.60 -6.00
C ILE A 149 2.65 20.76 -6.59
N THR A 150 2.87 21.05 -7.87
CA THR A 150 2.16 22.15 -8.57
C THR A 150 0.67 21.86 -8.71
N LYS A 151 0.30 20.64 -9.11
CA LYS A 151 -1.10 20.24 -9.35
C LYS A 151 -1.96 20.36 -8.09
N TYR A 152 -1.39 20.01 -6.94
CA TYR A 152 -2.12 19.95 -5.67
C TYR A 152 -1.80 21.10 -4.71
N GLY A 153 -0.87 22.00 -5.07
CA GLY A 153 -0.47 23.14 -4.25
C GLY A 153 0.14 22.71 -2.91
N ILE A 154 1.14 21.83 -2.96
CA ILE A 154 1.74 21.21 -1.77
C ILE A 154 2.95 22.03 -1.30
N ASP A 155 2.94 22.48 -0.06
CA ASP A 155 4.06 23.20 0.54
C ASP A 155 5.16 22.24 1.02
N LEU A 156 6.40 22.74 1.18
CA LEU A 156 7.54 21.94 1.66
C LEU A 156 7.27 21.29 3.02
N ALA A 157 6.53 21.98 3.90
CA ALA A 157 6.11 21.47 5.20
C ALA A 157 5.24 20.20 5.10
N ASP A 158 4.58 20.01 3.95
CA ASP A 158 3.61 18.95 3.66
C ASP A 158 4.18 17.85 2.75
N ILE A 159 5.47 17.90 2.41
CA ILE A 159 6.16 16.85 1.66
C ILE A 159 6.95 15.99 2.64
N TYR A 160 6.60 14.72 2.72
CA TYR A 160 7.20 13.75 3.61
C TYR A 160 7.86 12.61 2.85
N ASN A 161 8.95 12.10 3.41
CA ASN A 161 9.51 10.80 3.08
C ASN A 161 9.60 9.97 4.37
N PHE A 162 9.46 8.66 4.23
CA PHE A 162 9.65 7.74 5.33
C PHE A 162 10.41 6.51 4.86
N ASP A 163 11.04 5.83 5.82
CA ASP A 163 11.82 4.64 5.56
C ASP A 163 11.92 3.78 6.83
N GLU A 164 12.31 2.52 6.64
CA GLU A 164 12.41 1.52 7.70
C GLU A 164 13.86 1.19 8.01
N THR A 165 14.19 1.05 9.30
CA THR A 165 15.53 0.62 9.70
C THR A 165 15.49 -0.38 10.85
N GLY A 166 16.25 -1.46 10.68
CA GLY A 166 16.37 -2.52 11.68
C GLY A 166 17.53 -2.28 12.65
N PHE A 167 17.27 -2.55 13.92
CA PHE A 167 18.27 -2.61 14.99
C PHE A 167 18.26 -4.00 15.61
N ILE A 168 19.47 -4.54 15.83
CA ILE A 168 19.64 -5.75 16.63
C ILE A 168 19.95 -5.31 18.06
N MET A 169 19.11 -5.73 19.00
CA MET A 169 19.39 -5.57 20.42
C MET A 169 20.52 -6.52 20.82
N GLY A 170 21.53 -5.99 21.54
CA GLY A 170 22.66 -6.80 22.04
C GLY A 170 23.80 -7.06 21.06
N PHE A 171 23.77 -6.49 19.84
CA PHE A 171 24.85 -6.65 18.86
C PHE A 171 25.82 -5.45 18.87
N ILE A 172 27.09 -5.70 19.21
CA ILE A 172 28.15 -4.69 19.13
C ILE A 172 28.78 -4.77 17.74
N ALA A 173 28.71 -3.68 16.97
CA ALA A 173 29.37 -3.58 15.67
C ALA A 173 30.90 -3.78 15.79
N SER A 174 31.52 -4.34 14.75
CA SER A 174 32.97 -4.54 14.71
C SER A 174 33.71 -3.20 14.70
N GLY A 175 34.58 -2.96 15.69
CA GLY A 175 35.35 -1.72 15.83
C GLY A 175 36.86 -1.92 15.71
N MET A 176 37.60 -0.86 15.38
CA MET A 176 39.06 -0.85 15.46
C MET A 176 39.49 -0.91 16.93
N VAL A 177 40.40 -1.83 17.24
CA VAL A 177 40.96 -2.03 18.57
C VAL A 177 42.47 -1.95 18.51
N VAL A 178 43.08 -1.32 19.51
CA VAL A 178 44.54 -1.30 19.67
C VAL A 178 44.95 -2.57 20.42
N THR A 179 45.85 -3.36 19.84
CA THR A 179 46.38 -4.58 20.46
C THR A 179 47.90 -4.56 20.51
N GLY A 180 48.49 -5.26 21.48
CA GLY A 180 49.93 -5.50 21.51
C GLY A 180 50.43 -6.19 20.23
N THR A 181 51.63 -5.82 19.79
CA THR A 181 52.25 -6.25 18.52
C THR A 181 52.41 -7.77 18.38
N GLU A 182 52.48 -8.49 19.50
CA GLU A 182 52.66 -9.95 19.52
C GLU A 182 51.36 -10.75 19.33
N ARG A 183 50.19 -10.09 19.40
CA ARG A 183 48.89 -10.77 19.32
C ARG A 183 48.57 -11.14 17.88
N ARG A 184 48.65 -12.43 17.54
CA ARG A 184 48.26 -12.94 16.22
C ARG A 184 46.75 -13.21 16.15
N GLY A 185 46.06 -12.50 15.26
CA GLY A 185 44.63 -12.71 14.96
C GLY A 185 43.72 -11.55 15.36
N ARG A 186 42.55 -11.45 14.72
CA ARG A 186 41.54 -10.43 15.05
C ARG A 186 40.96 -10.71 16.45
N PRO A 187 40.95 -9.74 17.38
CA PRO A 187 40.34 -9.91 18.69
C PRO A 187 38.85 -10.24 18.56
N LYS A 188 38.38 -11.23 19.34
CA LYS A 188 36.96 -11.61 19.40
C LYS A 188 36.30 -10.92 20.58
N SER A 189 35.23 -10.16 20.36
CA SER A 189 34.36 -9.65 21.42
C SER A 189 33.30 -10.70 21.77
N VAL A 190 33.10 -10.97 23.06
CA VAL A 190 31.98 -11.82 23.54
C VAL A 190 30.67 -11.09 23.28
N GLN A 191 29.75 -11.72 22.55
CA GLN A 191 28.41 -11.19 22.29
C GLN A 191 27.40 -11.82 23.27
N PRO A 192 26.48 -11.05 23.85
CA PRO A 192 25.29 -11.60 24.51
C PRO A 192 24.46 -12.42 23.49
N GLY A 193 23.94 -13.57 23.91
CA GLY A 193 23.26 -14.52 23.01
C GLY A 193 21.85 -14.12 22.55
N ASN A 194 21.23 -13.09 23.13
CA ASN A 194 19.87 -12.67 22.77
C ASN A 194 19.92 -11.64 21.63
N ARG A 195 19.36 -11.98 20.46
CA ARG A 195 19.39 -11.17 19.23
C ARG A 195 17.97 -10.80 18.82
N GLU A 196 17.30 -9.98 19.62
CA GLU A 196 15.96 -9.48 19.30
C GLU A 196 16.07 -8.36 18.24
N TRP A 197 15.25 -8.47 17.20
CA TRP A 197 15.20 -7.50 16.11
C TRP A 197 14.08 -6.49 16.38
N ILE A 198 14.41 -5.21 16.29
CA ILE A 198 13.45 -4.11 16.35
C ILE A 198 13.53 -3.36 15.03
N THR A 199 12.39 -3.15 14.40
CA THR A 199 12.28 -2.31 13.21
C THR A 199 11.73 -0.96 13.64
N VAL A 200 12.35 0.13 13.18
CA VAL A 200 11.88 1.49 13.43
C VAL A 200 11.53 2.11 12.09
N ILE A 201 10.30 2.58 11.98
CA ILE A 201 9.82 3.35 10.84
C ILE A 201 9.84 4.82 11.24
N GLN A 202 10.52 5.64 10.44
CA GLN A 202 10.67 7.08 10.69
C GLN A 202 10.22 7.85 9.46
N ALA A 203 9.53 8.98 9.66
CA ALA A 203 9.24 9.93 8.59
C ALA A 203 9.78 11.33 8.92
N ILE A 204 10.18 12.05 7.89
CA ILE A 204 10.63 13.45 7.96
C ILE A 204 9.97 14.26 6.85
N ASN A 205 9.70 15.54 7.10
CA ASN A 205 9.26 16.46 6.04
C ASN A 205 10.45 17.15 5.34
N ALA A 206 10.17 17.86 4.25
CA ALA A 206 11.20 18.57 3.48
C ALA A 206 11.83 19.77 4.23
N GLU A 207 11.23 20.21 5.34
CA GLU A 207 11.80 21.22 6.25
C GLU A 207 12.67 20.61 7.36
N GLY A 208 12.76 19.28 7.43
CA GLY A 208 13.57 18.55 8.42
C GLY A 208 12.85 18.24 9.73
N TRP A 209 11.54 18.44 9.83
CA TRP A 209 10.75 18.00 10.97
C TRP A 209 10.49 16.50 10.93
N ALA A 210 10.76 15.82 12.03
CA ALA A 210 10.60 14.38 12.18
C ALA A 210 9.32 14.05 12.96
N ILE A 211 8.52 13.09 12.48
CA ILE A 211 7.37 12.57 13.23
C ILE A 211 7.86 11.68 14.39
N PRO A 212 7.06 11.47 15.44
CA PRO A 212 7.33 10.42 16.42
C PRO A 212 7.53 9.05 15.75
N PRO A 213 8.57 8.29 16.09
CA PRO A 213 8.87 7.02 15.46
C PRO A 213 7.78 5.97 15.69
N PHE A 214 7.66 5.05 14.75
CA PHE A 214 6.81 3.87 14.86
C PHE A 214 7.70 2.64 15.01
N ILE A 215 7.66 2.00 16.17
CA ILE A 215 8.57 0.92 16.56
C ILE A 215 7.85 -0.41 16.45
N ILE A 216 8.46 -1.37 15.78
CA ILE A 216 7.94 -2.72 15.59
C ILE A 216 8.89 -3.70 16.29
N GLY A 217 8.43 -4.32 17.37
CA GLY A 217 9.13 -5.41 18.03
C GLY A 217 8.72 -6.78 17.48
N ALA A 218 9.65 -7.72 17.42
CA ALA A 218 9.31 -9.13 17.20
C ALA A 218 8.60 -9.71 18.44
N GLY A 219 7.37 -10.19 18.28
CA GLY A 219 6.57 -10.77 19.37
C GLY A 219 5.07 -10.83 19.06
N GLN A 220 4.32 -11.61 19.85
CA GLN A 220 2.85 -11.66 19.76
C GLN A 220 2.14 -10.69 20.72
N TYR A 221 2.85 -10.18 21.73
CA TYR A 221 2.27 -9.37 22.80
C TYR A 221 3.15 -8.18 23.11
N HIS A 222 2.52 -7.06 23.37
CA HIS A 222 3.13 -5.92 24.02
C HIS A 222 3.57 -6.28 25.44
N LEU A 223 4.84 -6.09 25.76
CA LEU A 223 5.33 -6.22 27.13
C LEU A 223 4.96 -4.95 27.91
N ALA A 224 4.25 -5.08 29.03
CA ALA A 224 3.79 -3.95 29.84
C ALA A 224 4.95 -3.03 30.28
N ASN A 225 6.14 -3.61 30.50
CA ASN A 225 7.34 -2.88 30.89
C ASN A 225 7.82 -1.88 29.83
N TRP A 226 7.48 -2.07 28.55
CA TRP A 226 7.79 -1.10 27.49
C TRP A 226 7.08 0.24 27.67
N TYR A 227 5.96 0.28 28.40
CA TYR A 227 5.18 1.49 28.62
C TYR A 227 5.24 1.99 30.07
N ARG A 228 5.52 1.09 31.03
CA ARG A 228 5.51 1.40 32.46
C ARG A 228 6.90 1.67 33.04
N GLU A 229 7.94 1.08 32.45
CA GLU A 229 9.32 1.12 32.95
C GLU A 229 10.29 1.74 31.92
N SER A 230 9.75 2.32 30.84
CA SER A 230 10.55 3.02 29.82
C SER A 230 10.28 4.51 29.88
N ASN A 231 11.31 5.32 29.58
CA ASN A 231 11.18 6.76 29.39
C ASN A 231 10.82 7.14 27.95
N LEU A 232 10.09 6.25 27.25
CA LEU A 232 9.65 6.54 25.89
C LEU A 232 8.54 7.61 25.91
N PRO A 233 8.62 8.63 25.05
CA PRO A 233 7.56 9.62 24.93
C PRO A 233 6.21 8.98 24.58
N GLY A 234 5.13 9.46 25.20
CA GLY A 234 3.79 8.87 25.04
C GLY A 234 3.15 9.04 23.66
N ASP A 235 3.76 9.84 22.78
CA ASP A 235 3.37 10.04 21.39
C ASP A 235 4.07 9.06 20.42
N TRP A 236 4.97 8.22 20.91
CA TRP A 236 5.59 7.15 20.12
C TRP A 236 4.60 6.00 19.97
N ALA A 237 4.59 5.41 18.77
CA ALA A 237 3.77 4.22 18.51
C ALA A 237 4.65 2.98 18.59
N ILE A 238 4.17 1.95 19.29
CA ILE A 238 4.81 0.64 19.35
C ILE A 238 3.79 -0.37 18.84
N ALA A 239 4.21 -1.21 17.90
CA ALA A 239 3.49 -2.35 17.37
C ALA A 239 4.32 -3.63 17.56
N THR A 240 3.67 -4.78 17.47
CA THR A 240 4.34 -6.09 17.49
C THR A 240 3.90 -6.94 16.33
N THR A 241 4.85 -7.58 15.64
CA THR A 241 4.54 -8.62 14.66
C THR A 241 5.27 -9.90 15.00
N GLN A 242 4.73 -11.05 14.58
CA GLN A 242 5.34 -12.36 14.85
C GLN A 242 6.80 -12.44 14.37
N ASN A 243 7.15 -11.66 13.34
CA ASN A 243 8.43 -11.75 12.65
C ASN A 243 9.28 -10.48 12.78
N GLY A 244 8.75 -9.39 13.34
CA GLY A 244 9.38 -8.07 13.37
C GLY A 244 9.38 -7.30 12.03
N TRP A 245 8.62 -7.77 11.05
CA TRP A 245 8.50 -7.17 9.71
C TRP A 245 7.15 -6.50 9.51
N THR A 246 7.11 -5.51 8.63
CA THR A 246 5.90 -4.82 8.18
C THR A 246 5.07 -5.72 7.26
N ASP A 247 3.76 -5.81 7.53
CA ASP A 247 2.76 -6.37 6.63
C ASP A 247 1.74 -5.29 6.21
N ASN A 248 0.72 -5.67 5.45
CA ASN A 248 -0.29 -4.72 4.98
C ASN A 248 -1.11 -4.08 6.12
N GLU A 249 -1.28 -4.77 7.24
CA GLU A 249 -2.03 -4.26 8.39
C GLU A 249 -1.20 -3.22 9.13
N ILE A 250 0.06 -3.55 9.41
CA ILE A 250 1.02 -2.65 10.06
C ILE A 250 1.31 -1.43 9.19
N GLY A 251 1.41 -1.60 7.87
CA GLY A 251 1.53 -0.48 6.94
C GLY A 251 0.37 0.52 7.05
N LEU A 252 -0.86 0.02 7.22
CA LEU A 252 -2.04 0.87 7.44
C LEU A 252 -2.05 1.50 8.85
N GLU A 253 -1.63 0.78 9.88
CA GLU A 253 -1.48 1.34 11.23
C GLU A 253 -0.45 2.46 11.28
N TRP A 254 0.70 2.25 10.62
CA TRP A 254 1.71 3.28 10.45
C TRP A 254 1.15 4.50 9.70
N LEU A 255 0.38 4.30 8.62
CA LEU A 255 -0.24 5.42 7.89
C LEU A 255 -1.22 6.22 8.77
N LYS A 256 -1.98 5.55 9.63
CA LYS A 256 -2.86 6.20 10.61
C LYS A 256 -2.07 6.99 11.66
N HIS A 257 -0.91 6.47 12.08
CA HIS A 257 0.02 7.18 12.96
C HIS A 257 0.58 8.42 12.26
N PHE A 258 1.08 8.27 11.03
CA PHE A 258 1.54 9.38 10.19
C PHE A 258 0.48 10.48 10.07
N ASP A 259 -0.77 10.10 9.75
CA ASP A 259 -1.88 11.05 9.63
C ASP A 259 -2.14 11.79 10.95
N ARG A 260 -2.16 11.06 12.09
CA ARG A 260 -2.33 11.65 13.43
C ARG A 260 -1.25 12.66 13.77
N CYS A 261 0.01 12.36 13.41
CA CYS A 261 1.16 13.23 13.70
C CYS A 261 1.24 14.46 12.80
N THR A 262 0.69 14.39 11.58
CA THR A 262 0.88 15.43 10.56
C THR A 262 -0.37 16.28 10.28
N ALA A 263 -1.57 15.77 10.53
CA ALA A 263 -2.83 16.45 10.15
C ALA A 263 -2.96 17.86 10.72
N ASN A 264 -2.64 18.05 12.01
CA ASN A 264 -2.73 19.36 12.67
C ASN A 264 -1.57 20.31 12.31
N ARG A 265 -0.55 19.82 11.61
CA ARG A 265 0.61 20.60 11.16
C ARG A 265 0.54 20.96 9.68
N SER A 266 -0.43 20.36 8.97
CA SER A 266 -0.58 20.55 7.54
C SER A 266 -0.85 22.02 7.23
N THR A 267 -0.06 22.61 6.34
CA THR A 267 -0.23 24.00 5.91
C THR A 267 -1.24 24.11 4.76
N GLY A 268 -1.26 23.10 3.89
CA GLY A 268 -2.17 22.97 2.78
C GLY A 268 -3.21 21.87 2.99
N ARG A 269 -4.01 21.69 1.95
CA ARG A 269 -5.05 20.64 1.87
C ARG A 269 -4.46 19.24 1.67
N TYR A 270 -3.39 19.14 0.88
CA TYR A 270 -2.80 17.86 0.49
C TYR A 270 -1.42 17.68 1.10
N ARG A 271 -1.12 16.45 1.54
CA ARG A 271 0.23 16.04 1.96
C ARG A 271 0.81 15.06 0.94
N LEU A 272 2.05 15.29 0.51
CA LEU A 272 2.78 14.35 -0.36
C LEU A 272 3.59 13.39 0.49
N LEU A 273 3.42 12.10 0.28
CA LEU A 273 4.17 11.05 0.94
C LEU A 273 4.97 10.23 -0.08
N ILE A 274 6.29 10.39 -0.07
CA ILE A 274 7.23 9.72 -0.96
C ILE A 274 7.63 8.37 -0.35
N LEU A 275 7.28 7.29 -1.04
CA LEU A 275 7.47 5.90 -0.59
C LEU A 275 8.58 5.21 -1.40
N ASP A 276 9.26 4.24 -0.79
CA ASP A 276 10.00 3.24 -1.54
C ASP A 276 9.03 2.27 -2.25
N GLY A 277 9.52 1.57 -3.28
CA GLY A 277 8.73 0.62 -4.06
C GLY A 277 8.47 -0.72 -3.36
N HIS A 278 8.54 -0.76 -2.03
CA HIS A 278 8.35 -1.99 -1.27
C HIS A 278 6.86 -2.41 -1.24
N GLU A 279 6.62 -3.71 -1.41
CA GLU A 279 5.29 -4.26 -1.73
C GLU A 279 4.24 -4.10 -0.61
N SER A 280 4.69 -3.86 0.63
CA SER A 280 3.84 -3.67 1.83
C SER A 280 3.04 -2.36 1.83
N HIS A 281 3.37 -1.40 0.96
CA HIS A 281 2.74 -0.07 0.96
C HIS A 281 1.56 0.06 -0.01
N HIS A 282 1.02 -1.06 -0.51
CA HIS A 282 0.11 -1.06 -1.67
C HIS A 282 -1.21 -1.79 -1.44
N SER A 283 -1.62 -1.99 -0.18
CA SER A 283 -2.94 -2.53 0.10
C SER A 283 -4.02 -1.53 -0.34
N ILE A 284 -5.16 -2.04 -0.80
CA ILE A 284 -6.26 -1.15 -1.22
C ILE A 284 -6.81 -0.35 -0.02
N ASP A 285 -6.71 -0.86 1.20
CA ASP A 285 -7.10 -0.11 2.41
C ASP A 285 -6.15 1.06 2.67
N PHE A 286 -4.85 0.87 2.43
CA PHE A 286 -3.85 1.93 2.49
C PHE A 286 -4.20 3.05 1.50
N GLU A 287 -4.42 2.70 0.23
CA GLU A 287 -4.77 3.68 -0.81
C GLU A 287 -6.11 4.38 -0.55
N ARG A 288 -7.11 3.66 -0.03
CA ARG A 288 -8.40 4.27 0.36
C ARG A 288 -8.19 5.27 1.49
N TYR A 289 -7.44 4.92 2.51
CA TYR A 289 -7.16 5.81 3.63
C TYR A 289 -6.40 7.07 3.17
N CYS A 290 -5.38 6.91 2.31
CA CYS A 290 -4.68 8.03 1.69
C CYS A 290 -5.66 8.98 0.98
N LYS A 291 -6.57 8.43 0.17
CA LYS A 291 -7.58 9.23 -0.54
C LYS A 291 -8.55 9.94 0.41
N GLU A 292 -9.02 9.27 1.46
CA GLU A 292 -9.91 9.85 2.47
C GLU A 292 -9.25 10.99 3.26
N LYS A 293 -7.92 10.93 3.44
CA LYS A 293 -7.13 11.89 4.23
C LYS A 293 -6.35 12.90 3.41
N GLU A 294 -6.60 12.94 2.10
CA GLU A 294 -5.94 13.87 1.17
C GLU A 294 -4.40 13.72 1.19
N ILE A 295 -3.94 12.49 1.38
CA ILE A 295 -2.53 12.09 1.31
C ILE A 295 -2.27 11.54 -0.09
N ILE A 296 -1.34 12.14 -0.80
CA ILE A 296 -0.91 11.72 -2.13
C ILE A 296 0.37 10.90 -1.96
N THR A 297 0.38 9.67 -2.45
CA THR A 297 1.59 8.84 -2.44
C THR A 297 2.34 8.94 -3.75
N LEU A 298 3.67 8.91 -3.71
CA LEU A 298 4.52 8.85 -4.89
C LEU A 298 5.67 7.86 -4.70
N CYS A 299 5.85 6.94 -5.64
CA CYS A 299 6.90 5.94 -5.58
C CYS A 299 8.22 6.50 -6.07
N MET A 300 9.32 6.22 -5.38
CA MET A 300 10.65 6.36 -5.99
C MET A 300 10.86 5.33 -7.12
N PRO A 301 11.71 5.66 -8.11
CA PRO A 301 12.12 4.71 -9.13
C PRO A 301 12.67 3.41 -8.52
N PRO A 302 12.43 2.25 -9.15
CA PRO A 302 12.99 1.00 -8.68
C PRO A 302 14.52 1.06 -8.55
N HIS A 303 15.03 0.47 -7.47
CA HIS A 303 16.47 0.39 -7.18
C HIS A 303 17.20 1.74 -6.98
N SER A 304 16.49 2.87 -6.88
CA SER A 304 17.12 4.18 -6.66
C SER A 304 17.21 4.59 -5.19
N SER A 305 16.84 3.72 -4.23
CA SER A 305 16.82 4.09 -2.80
C SER A 305 18.17 4.65 -2.34
N HIS A 306 19.28 3.99 -2.68
CA HIS A 306 20.64 4.45 -2.37
C HIS A 306 21.02 5.85 -2.91
N LEU A 307 20.23 6.44 -3.81
CA LEU A 307 20.41 7.80 -4.34
C LEU A 307 19.36 8.79 -3.86
N LEU A 308 18.09 8.35 -3.79
CA LEU A 308 16.94 9.23 -3.60
C LEU A 308 16.31 9.14 -2.22
N GLN A 309 16.66 8.12 -1.43
CA GLN A 309 16.08 7.84 -0.12
C GLN A 309 16.80 8.69 0.94
N PRO A 310 16.22 9.85 1.36
CA PRO A 310 16.94 10.83 2.17
C PRO A 310 17.32 10.29 3.55
N LEU A 311 16.46 9.42 4.11
CA LEU A 311 16.68 8.78 5.41
C LEU A 311 17.85 7.80 5.37
N ASP A 312 17.98 6.99 4.33
CA ASP A 312 19.10 6.06 4.16
C ASP A 312 20.43 6.79 3.91
N VAL A 313 20.45 7.76 2.99
CA VAL A 313 21.69 8.44 2.56
C VAL A 313 22.25 9.34 3.67
N GLY A 314 21.37 9.98 4.45
CA GLY A 314 21.76 10.89 5.53
C GLY A 314 21.54 10.31 6.92
N TYR A 315 20.27 10.23 7.33
CA TYR A 315 19.85 10.19 8.72
C TYR A 315 20.15 8.85 9.43
N PHE A 316 19.75 7.72 8.83
CA PHE A 316 19.92 6.39 9.42
C PHE A 316 21.39 5.99 9.56
N SER A 317 22.26 6.48 8.67
CA SER A 317 23.69 6.26 8.80
C SER A 317 24.27 6.88 10.09
N LEU A 318 23.77 8.06 10.48
CA LEU A 318 24.17 8.75 11.71
C LEU A 318 23.53 8.09 12.94
N LEU A 319 22.25 7.72 12.84
CA LEU A 319 21.51 7.06 13.91
C LEU A 319 22.16 5.72 14.29
N LYS A 320 22.50 4.88 13.31
CA LYS A 320 23.18 3.60 13.54
C LYS A 320 24.54 3.79 14.22
N LYS A 321 25.33 4.78 13.78
CA LYS A 321 26.61 5.11 14.43
C LYS A 321 26.44 5.58 15.87
N ALA A 322 25.41 6.38 16.16
CA ALA A 322 25.12 6.83 17.52
C ALA A 322 24.70 5.67 18.42
N TYR A 323 23.80 4.81 17.92
CA TYR A 323 23.35 3.60 18.61
C TYR A 323 24.53 2.66 18.93
N ASP A 324 25.42 2.41 17.96
CA ASP A 324 26.63 1.59 18.15
C ASP A 324 27.56 2.14 19.24
N ARG A 325 27.70 3.48 19.32
CA ARG A 325 28.49 4.13 20.38
C ARG A 325 27.88 3.93 21.75
N VAL A 326 26.56 4.05 21.86
CA VAL A 326 25.83 3.84 23.12
C VAL A 326 26.00 2.39 23.57
N LEU A 327 25.77 1.41 22.69
CA LEU A 327 25.98 -0.01 22.98
C LEU A 327 27.41 -0.33 23.40
N SER A 328 28.40 0.25 22.71
CA SER A 328 29.81 0.10 23.06
C SER A 328 30.13 0.68 24.44
N GLY A 329 29.50 1.81 24.79
CA GLY A 329 29.60 2.43 26.12
C GLY A 329 29.01 1.56 27.22
N PHE A 330 27.84 0.96 26.99
CA PHE A 330 27.22 0.01 27.92
C PHE A 330 28.08 -1.24 28.12
N SER A 331 28.62 -1.83 27.06
CA SER A 331 29.49 -3.02 27.16
C SER A 331 30.77 -2.76 27.98
N ARG A 332 31.36 -1.56 27.85
CA ARG A 332 32.52 -1.15 28.66
C ARG A 332 32.18 -0.99 30.15
N ARG A 333 30.97 -0.54 30.49
CA ARG A 333 30.51 -0.45 31.91
C ARG A 333 30.16 -1.82 32.50
N VAL A 334 29.64 -2.74 31.69
CA VAL A 334 29.15 -4.07 32.12
C VAL A 334 30.27 -5.13 32.20
N SER A 335 31.51 -4.81 31.82
CA SER A 335 32.66 -5.71 31.98
C SER A 335 33.08 -5.95 33.45
N GLY A 336 32.37 -5.36 34.42
CA GLY A 336 32.34 -5.82 35.82
C GLY A 336 31.03 -6.56 36.11
N HIS A 337 31.10 -7.88 36.25
CA HIS A 337 30.10 -8.81 36.81
C HIS A 337 28.60 -8.44 36.65
N TYR A 338 27.92 -9.17 35.75
CA TYR A 338 26.48 -9.12 35.59
C TYR A 338 25.78 -9.92 36.69
N ASP A 339 25.20 -9.26 37.69
CA ASP A 339 24.18 -9.83 38.58
C ASP A 339 22.84 -9.11 38.35
N ARG A 340 21.80 -9.88 38.05
CA ARG A 340 20.54 -9.48 37.40
C ARG A 340 19.58 -8.71 38.33
N LYS A 341 20.04 -8.25 39.50
CA LYS A 341 19.19 -7.69 40.57
C LYS A 341 19.38 -6.19 40.87
N LYS A 342 20.30 -5.47 40.20
CA LYS A 342 20.70 -4.14 40.72
C LYS A 342 20.40 -2.89 39.89
N TYR A 343 19.82 -2.97 38.70
CA TYR A 343 19.50 -1.75 37.94
C TYR A 343 18.12 -1.84 37.31
N GLN A 344 17.13 -1.44 38.11
CA GLN A 344 15.76 -1.15 37.67
C GLN A 344 15.44 0.36 37.85
N GLY A 345 16.46 1.22 37.91
CA GLY A 345 16.30 2.60 38.43
C GLY A 345 16.89 3.73 37.60
N ASP A 346 17.51 3.48 36.44
CA ASP A 346 18.01 4.56 35.58
C ASP A 346 17.68 4.25 34.11
N PHE A 347 16.44 4.51 33.73
CA PHE A 347 16.09 4.90 32.38
C PHE A 347 15.40 6.23 32.43
#